data_AF-A0A0Q8I440-F1
#
_entry.id   AF-A0A0Q8I440-F1
#
_cell.length_a   1.000
_cell.length_b   1.000
_cell.length_c   1.000
_cell.angle_alpha   90.00
_cell.angle_beta   90.00
_cell.angle_gamma   90.00
#
_symmetry.space_group_name_H-M   'P 1'
#
loop_
_entity.id
_entity.type
_entity.pdbx_description
1 polymer ?
#
loop_
_entity_poly.entity_id
_entity_poly.type
_entity_poly.pdbx_seq_one_letter_code
_entity_poly.pdbx_strand_id
1 'polypeptide(L)'
;MGYDGCEAFDCLGAGQRASAIFAAENWRRDPAVARRLYASFSLLLRIQEMRRALETAADLDIGAALHEERLVLLDTLSAQGESRREDIAEETSRTLKECRAFLKRLASELTA
;
A
#
# COMPACT_ATOMS: atom_id res chain seq x y z
N MET A 1 20.68 22.50 -25.69
CA MET A 1 19.40 22.53 -24.95
C MET A 1 19.21 21.15 -24.35
N GLY A 2 19.41 21.03 -23.05
CA GLY A 2 19.16 19.80 -22.31
C GLY A 2 17.69 19.71 -21.92
N TYR A 3 17.09 18.53 -22.10
CA TYR A 3 15.90 18.15 -21.37
C TYR A 3 16.34 17.12 -20.34
N ASP A 4 16.40 17.60 -19.11
CA ASP A 4 16.53 16.84 -17.88
C ASP A 4 15.17 16.19 -17.57
N GLY A 5 15.18 14.96 -17.06
CA GLY A 5 13.94 14.23 -16.72
C GLY A 5 13.89 12.79 -17.22
N CYS A 6 15.01 12.07 -17.15
CA CYS A 6 14.95 10.62 -16.99
C CYS A 6 14.68 10.34 -15.50
N GLU A 7 13.41 10.21 -15.12
CA GLU A 7 13.07 9.46 -13.91
C GLU A 7 12.57 8.10 -14.37
N ALA A 8 13.52 7.18 -14.50
CA ALA A 8 13.23 5.77 -14.63
C ALA A 8 12.44 5.36 -13.38
N PHE A 9 11.13 5.25 -13.50
CA PHE A 9 10.33 4.52 -12.54
C PHE A 9 10.88 3.10 -12.50
N ASP A 10 11.61 2.79 -11.43
CA ASP A 10 11.92 1.42 -11.03
C ASP A 10 10.58 0.73 -10.75
N CYS A 11 9.99 0.20 -11.81
CA CYS A 11 8.82 -0.64 -11.72
C CYS A 11 9.26 -1.95 -11.06
N LEU A 12 9.27 -1.95 -9.72
CA LEU A 12 9.48 -3.06 -8.78
C LEU A 12 8.55 -4.27 -9.04
N GLY A 13 8.62 -4.87 -10.23
CA GLY A 13 7.73 -5.94 -10.69
C GLY A 13 6.25 -5.54 -10.82
N ALA A 14 5.92 -4.25 -10.66
CA ALA A 14 4.55 -3.74 -10.78
C ALA A 14 4.03 -3.88 -12.21
N GLY A 15 4.89 -3.67 -13.22
CA GLY A 15 4.53 -3.84 -14.63
C GLY A 15 4.20 -5.28 -15.01
N GLN A 16 4.93 -6.27 -14.47
CA GLN A 16 4.70 -7.70 -14.72
C GLN A 16 3.42 -8.20 -14.03
N ARG A 17 3.17 -7.78 -12.78
CA ARG A 17 1.93 -8.11 -12.04
C ARG A 17 0.70 -7.43 -12.65
N ALA A 18 0.85 -6.17 -13.08
CA ALA A 18 -0.16 -5.48 -13.87
C ALA A 18 -0.48 -6.27 -15.15
N SER A 19 0.53 -6.63 -15.95
CA SER A 19 0.31 -7.28 -17.25
C SER A 19 -0.45 -8.61 -17.14
N ALA A 20 -0.21 -9.42 -16.10
CA ALA A 20 -0.95 -10.67 -15.87
C ALA A 20 -2.43 -10.44 -15.48
N ILE A 21 -2.75 -9.34 -14.80
CA ILE A 21 -4.14 -8.97 -14.45
C ILE A 21 -4.85 -8.29 -15.63
N PHE A 22 -4.12 -7.53 -16.46
CA PHE A 22 -4.65 -6.77 -17.60
C PHE A 22 -4.78 -7.58 -18.90
N ALA A 23 -4.27 -8.81 -18.97
CA ALA A 23 -4.39 -9.68 -20.14
C ALA A 23 -5.77 -10.38 -20.26
N ALA A 24 -6.56 -10.41 -19.18
CA ALA A 24 -7.75 -11.27 -19.11
C ALA A 24 -9.08 -10.59 -19.49
N GLU A 25 -9.22 -9.25 -19.39
CA GLU A 25 -10.55 -8.67 -19.63
C GLU A 25 -10.50 -7.25 -20.20
N ASN A 26 -11.36 -7.03 -21.20
CA ASN A 26 -11.42 -5.89 -22.10
C ASN A 26 -11.97 -4.62 -21.40
N TRP A 27 -11.24 -4.09 -20.42
CA TRP A 27 -11.60 -2.91 -19.61
C TRP A 27 -11.77 -1.61 -20.42
N ARG A 28 -11.28 -1.58 -21.67
CA ARG A 28 -11.42 -0.46 -22.61
C ARG A 28 -12.85 -0.26 -23.13
N ARG A 29 -13.73 -1.25 -22.99
CA ARG A 29 -15.12 -1.17 -23.45
C ARG A 29 -16.13 -0.74 -22.40
N ASP A 30 -15.77 -0.74 -21.12
CA ASP A 30 -16.75 -0.52 -20.05
C ASP A 30 -16.23 0.44 -18.96
N PRO A 31 -16.66 1.72 -18.96
CA PRO A 31 -16.17 2.73 -18.01
C PRO A 31 -16.56 2.45 -16.55
N ALA A 32 -17.57 1.60 -16.31
CA ALA A 32 -17.95 1.15 -14.98
C ALA A 32 -16.95 0.13 -14.42
N VAL A 33 -16.46 -0.80 -15.26
CA VAL A 33 -15.42 -1.78 -14.91
C VAL A 33 -14.07 -1.07 -14.71
N ALA A 34 -13.75 -0.09 -15.56
CA ALA A 34 -12.56 0.74 -15.39
C ALA A 34 -12.58 1.49 -14.04
N ARG A 35 -13.70 2.13 -13.65
CA ARG A 35 -13.80 2.83 -12.35
C ARG A 35 -13.64 1.89 -11.16
N ARG A 36 -14.22 0.68 -11.20
CA ARG A 36 -14.01 -0.32 -10.15
C ARG A 36 -12.55 -0.76 -10.08
N LEU A 37 -11.93 -1.05 -11.22
CA LEU A 37 -10.50 -1.38 -11.30
C LEU A 37 -9.60 -0.25 -10.77
N TYR A 38 -9.86 1.01 -11.13
CA TYR A 38 -9.08 2.16 -10.67
C TYR A 38 -9.26 2.44 -9.17
N ALA A 39 -10.47 2.26 -8.64
CA ALA A 39 -10.74 2.39 -7.21
C ALA A 39 -10.03 1.29 -6.40
N SER A 40 -10.08 0.04 -6.88
CA SER A 40 -9.33 -1.08 -6.31
C SER A 40 -7.81 -0.87 -6.40
N PHE A 41 -7.32 -0.34 -7.53
CA PHE A 41 -5.89 -0.06 -7.71
C PHE A 41 -5.39 1.04 -6.77
N SER A 42 -6.17 2.12 -6.59
CA SER A 42 -5.81 3.21 -5.66
C SER A 42 -5.76 2.73 -4.21
N LEU A 43 -6.63 1.79 -3.84
CA LEU A 43 -6.61 1.17 -2.50
C LEU A 43 -5.39 0.26 -2.32
N LEU A 44 -5.10 -0.58 -3.32
CA LEU A 44 -3.91 -1.45 -3.32
C LEU A 44 -2.61 -0.64 -3.23
N LEU A 45 -2.52 0.49 -3.95
CA LEU A 45 -1.36 1.38 -3.87
C LEU A 45 -1.20 1.93 -2.45
N ARG A 46 -2.29 2.38 -1.81
CA ARG A 46 -2.26 2.86 -0.43
C ARG A 46 -1.84 1.79 0.57
N ILE A 47 -2.24 0.53 0.36
CA ILE A 47 -1.78 -0.60 1.17
C ILE A 47 -0.27 -0.77 1.03
N GLN A 48 0.24 -0.79 -0.21
CA GLN A 48 1.68 -0.97 -0.47
C GLN A 48 2.51 0.17 0.14
N GLU A 49 2.07 1.42 -0.01
CA GLU A 49 2.69 2.58 0.63
C GLU A 49 2.76 2.42 2.15
N MET A 50 1.66 1.97 2.77
CA MET A 50 1.61 1.78 4.21
C MET A 50 2.51 0.63 4.68
N ARG A 51 2.52 -0.49 3.95
CA ARG A 51 3.45 -1.60 4.25
C ARG A 51 4.89 -1.11 4.18
N ARG A 52 5.25 -0.35 3.14
CA ARG A 52 6.60 0.20 2.99
C ARG A 52 6.97 1.10 4.16
N ALA A 53 6.06 1.97 4.61
CA ALA A 53 6.29 2.82 5.77
C ALA A 53 6.50 2.00 7.06
N LEU A 54 5.73 0.92 7.26
CA LEU A 54 5.91 0.00 8.40
C LEU A 54 7.20 -0.83 8.30
N GLU A 55 7.68 -1.15 7.10
CA GLU A 55 8.98 -1.80 6.92
C GLU A 55 10.14 -0.83 7.16
N THR A 56 10.05 0.40 6.68
CA THR A 56 11.04 1.44 6.99
C THR A 56 11.10 1.72 8.50
N ALA A 57 9.96 1.69 9.19
CA ALA A 57 9.92 1.81 10.64
C ALA A 57 10.63 0.65 11.37
N ALA A 58 10.89 -0.47 10.70
CA ALA A 58 11.64 -1.58 11.29
C ALA A 58 13.15 -1.28 11.41
N ASP A 59 13.66 -0.38 10.57
CA ASP A 59 15.07 0.06 10.58
C ASP A 59 15.35 1.12 11.66
N LEU A 60 14.29 1.69 12.26
CA LEU A 60 14.39 2.63 13.36
C LEU A 60 14.65 1.89 14.68
N ASP A 61 15.42 2.50 15.58
CA ASP A 61 15.66 1.98 16.94
C ASP A 61 14.39 2.14 17.79
N ILE A 62 13.43 1.23 17.59
CA ILE A 62 12.12 1.25 18.22
C ILE A 62 12.02 0.09 19.20
N GLY A 63 11.50 0.36 20.40
CA GLY A 63 11.40 -0.64 21.46
C GLY A 63 10.60 -1.88 21.06
N ALA A 64 10.88 -3.03 21.68
CA ALA A 64 10.30 -4.33 21.34
C ALA A 64 8.76 -4.31 21.25
N ALA A 65 8.08 -3.64 22.19
CA ALA A 65 6.62 -3.53 22.19
C ALA A 65 6.06 -2.80 20.95
N LEU A 66 6.75 -1.75 20.47
CA LEU A 66 6.36 -1.04 19.25
C LEU A 66 6.65 -1.90 18.00
N HIS A 67 7.68 -2.73 18.05
CA HIS A 67 7.99 -3.68 17.01
C HIS A 67 6.91 -4.77 16.87
N GLU A 68 6.40 -5.29 17.99
CA GLU A 68 5.28 -6.23 17.99
C GLU A 68 4.00 -5.59 17.42
N GLU A 69 3.65 -4.38 17.85
CA GLU A 69 2.48 -3.65 17.33
C GLU A 69 2.60 -3.40 15.82
N ARG A 70 3.79 -3.00 15.34
CA ARG A 70 4.10 -2.83 13.92
C ARG A 70 3.88 -4.11 13.12
N LEU A 71 4.33 -5.26 13.64
CA LEU A 71 4.17 -6.56 12.97
C LEU A 71 2.71 -6.98 12.86
N VAL A 72 1.91 -6.77 13.91
CA VAL A 72 0.46 -7.05 13.88
C VAL A 72 -0.25 -6.20 12.83
N LEU A 73 0.09 -4.91 12.75
CA LEU A 73 -0.47 -4.02 11.74
C LEU A 73 -0.04 -4.40 10.32
N LEU A 74 1.23 -4.79 10.15
CA LEU A 74 1.77 -5.24 8.87
C LEU A 74 1.09 -6.53 8.38
N ASP A 75 0.89 -7.51 9.26
CA ASP A 75 0.20 -8.77 8.96
C ASP A 75 -1.27 -8.52 8.56
N THR A 76 -1.98 -7.67 9.31
CA THR A 76 -3.37 -7.32 9.04
C THR A 76 -3.53 -6.64 7.67
N LEU A 77 -2.71 -5.62 7.39
CA LEU A 77 -2.63 -4.99 6.07
C LEU A 77 -2.25 -5.99 4.99
N SER A 78 -1.50 -7.04 5.38
CA SER A 78 -1.04 -8.04 4.44
C SER A 78 -2.16 -8.91 3.93
N ALA A 79 -2.88 -9.52 4.86
CA ALA A 79 -4.06 -10.33 4.58
C ALA A 79 -5.14 -9.55 3.81
N GLN A 80 -5.34 -8.26 4.14
CA GLN A 80 -6.31 -7.41 3.44
C GLN A 80 -5.91 -7.17 1.98
N GLY A 81 -4.63 -6.91 1.70
CA GLY A 81 -4.15 -6.72 0.33
C GLY A 81 -4.24 -7.96 -0.57
N GLU A 82 -4.32 -9.15 0.03
CA GLU A 82 -4.48 -10.44 -0.67
C GLU A 82 -5.95 -10.85 -0.81
N SER A 83 -6.86 -10.21 -0.07
CA SER A 83 -8.29 -10.52 -0.10
C SER A 83 -8.91 -10.04 -1.40
N ARG A 84 -9.64 -10.96 -2.07
CA ARG A 84 -10.36 -10.71 -3.32
C ARG A 84 -11.81 -10.23 -3.11
N ARG A 85 -12.22 -10.04 -1.84
CA ARG A 85 -13.55 -9.56 -1.43
C ARG A 85 -13.69 -8.07 -1.76
N GLU A 86 -14.81 -7.67 -2.36
CA GLU A 86 -15.08 -6.25 -2.72
C GLU A 86 -15.37 -5.37 -1.50
N ASP A 87 -15.88 -5.94 -0.41
CA ASP A 87 -16.30 -5.22 0.80
C ASP A 87 -15.16 -4.86 1.77
N ILE A 88 -13.90 -5.22 1.46
CA ILE A 88 -12.77 -4.92 2.36
C ILE A 88 -12.36 -3.46 2.34
N ALA A 89 -12.92 -2.63 1.46
CA ALA A 89 -12.49 -1.25 1.30
C ALA A 89 -12.65 -0.43 2.59
N GLU A 90 -13.75 -0.62 3.32
CA GLU A 90 -14.00 0.08 4.59
C GLU A 90 -13.08 -0.44 5.70
N GLU A 91 -12.91 -1.76 5.79
CA GLU A 91 -12.02 -2.41 6.76
C GLU A 91 -10.57 -1.97 6.53
N THR A 92 -10.10 -2.03 5.29
CA THR A 92 -8.77 -1.58 4.88
C THR A 92 -8.57 -0.10 5.19
N SER A 93 -9.58 0.74 4.93
CA SER A 93 -9.51 2.18 5.24
C SER A 93 -9.39 2.43 6.75
N ARG A 94 -10.04 1.60 7.58
CA ARG A 94 -9.88 1.64 9.04
C ARG A 94 -8.46 1.24 9.44
N THR A 95 -7.97 0.12 8.95
CA THR A 95 -6.60 -0.35 9.24
C THR A 95 -5.54 0.65 8.79
N LEU A 96 -5.71 1.29 7.62
CA LEU A 96 -4.82 2.36 7.14
C LEU A 96 -4.81 3.57 8.08
N LYS A 97 -5.95 3.94 8.68
CA LYS A 97 -6.01 5.02 9.67
C LYS A 97 -5.28 4.64 10.95
N GLU A 98 -5.41 3.41 11.42
CA GLU A 98 -4.69 2.90 12.59
C GLU A 98 -3.18 2.90 12.36
N CYS A 99 -2.72 2.43 11.19
CA CYS A 99 -1.30 2.46 10.84
C CYS A 99 -0.75 3.90 10.78
N ARG A 100 -1.51 4.86 10.25
CA ARG A 100 -1.12 6.28 10.27
C ARG A 100 -1.04 6.85 11.69
N ALA A 101 -1.95 6.45 12.58
CA ALA A 101 -1.91 6.86 13.98
C ALA A 101 -0.68 6.26 14.70
N PHE A 102 -0.37 4.99 14.46
CA PHE A 102 0.83 4.34 14.95
C PHE A 102 2.10 5.06 14.50
N LEU A 103 2.25 5.33 13.19
CA LEU A 103 3.42 6.04 12.66
C LEU A 103 3.56 7.46 13.22
N LYS A 104 2.46 8.18 13.46
CA LYS A 104 2.49 9.49 14.12
C LYS A 104 2.96 9.39 15.58
N ARG A 105 2.50 8.39 16.32
CA ARG A 105 2.95 8.14 17.70
C ARG A 105 4.44 7.80 17.69
N LEU A 106 4.87 6.91 16.81
CA LEU A 106 6.27 6.52 16.63
C LEU A 106 7.18 7.73 16.36
N ALA A 107 6.77 8.60 15.45
CA ALA A 107 7.53 9.82 15.14
C ALA A 107 7.64 10.76 16.36
N SER A 108 6.60 10.85 17.19
CA SER A 108 6.63 11.63 18.43
C SER A 108 7.62 11.05 19.44
N GLU A 109 7.67 9.73 19.60
CA GLU A 109 8.58 9.05 20.53
C GLU A 109 10.05 9.16 20.09
N LEU A 110 10.31 9.17 18.77
CA LEU A 110 11.67 9.32 18.22
C LEU A 110 12.19 10.76 18.23
N THR A 111 11.30 11.74 18.37
CA THR A 111 11.67 13.18 18.44
C THR A 111 11.76 13.67 19.89
N ALA A 112 11.31 12.88 20.86
CA ALA A 112 11.34 13.17 22.29
C ALA A 112 12.69 12.78 22.92
#